data_AF-A0A2K3M982-F1
#
_entry.id   AF-A0A2K3M982-F1
#
_cell.length_a   1.000
_cell.length_b   1.000
_cell.length_c   1.000
_cell.angle_alpha   90.00
_cell.angle_beta   90.00
_cell.angle_gamma   90.00
#
_symmetry.space_group_name_H-M   'P 1'
#
loop_
_entity.id
_entity.type
_entity.pdbx_description
1 polymer ?
#
loop_
_entity_poly.entity_id
_entity_poly.type
_entity_poly.pdbx_seq_one_letter_code
_entity_poly.pdbx_strand_id
1 'polypeptide(L)'
;MVSIPSQPSKEIQSEQKGADIGPARHAKWWYSTFHTVTAMIGAGVLSLPYAMAYLGWGPGILMLLLSWCLTLNTMWQMIQLHECIPGTRFDRYIDLGRHAFGPKLGPWIVLPQQLIVQVGCDVVYMLPNFNSVAGVSLAAAVMSL
;
A
#
# COMPACT_ATOMS: atom_id res chain seq x y z
N MET A 1 31.37 -30.81 -34.98
CA MET A 1 29.95 -30.40 -35.08
C MET A 1 29.70 -29.39 -33.98
N VAL A 2 29.72 -28.10 -34.31
CA VAL A 2 29.48 -27.01 -33.37
C VAL A 2 27.96 -26.83 -33.29
N SER A 3 27.39 -27.07 -32.12
CA SER A 3 25.96 -26.84 -31.83
C SER A 3 25.68 -25.34 -31.80
N ILE A 4 24.85 -24.91 -32.74
CA ILE A 4 24.34 -23.54 -32.86
C ILE A 4 23.49 -23.22 -31.62
N PRO A 5 23.74 -22.12 -30.89
CA PRO A 5 22.82 -21.69 -29.83
C PRO A 5 21.55 -21.12 -30.47
N SER A 6 20.40 -21.69 -30.13
CA SER A 6 19.07 -21.22 -30.56
C SER A 6 18.84 -19.78 -30.09
N GLN A 7 18.87 -18.84 -31.02
CA GLN A 7 18.53 -17.44 -30.76
C GLN A 7 17.08 -17.35 -30.25
N PRO A 8 16.81 -16.61 -29.16
CA PRO A 8 15.44 -16.40 -28.69
C PRO A 8 14.65 -15.62 -29.75
N SER A 9 13.45 -16.13 -30.05
CA SER A 9 12.55 -15.66 -31.10
C SER A 9 12.26 -14.16 -30.99
N LYS A 10 12.24 -13.49 -32.16
CA LYS A 10 12.06 -12.04 -32.37
C LYS A 10 10.83 -11.43 -31.67
N GLU A 11 9.88 -12.25 -31.28
CA GLU A 11 8.67 -11.89 -30.54
C GLU A 11 8.97 -11.36 -29.12
N ILE A 12 9.94 -11.98 -28.42
CA ILE A 12 10.41 -11.54 -27.09
C ILE A 12 11.11 -10.17 -27.19
N GLN A 13 11.86 -9.94 -28.27
CA GLN A 13 12.53 -8.66 -28.50
C GLN A 13 11.56 -7.56 -28.91
N SER A 14 10.47 -7.87 -29.63
CA SER A 14 9.44 -6.88 -29.97
C SER A 14 8.58 -6.48 -28.77
N GLU A 15 8.33 -7.40 -27.83
CA GLU A 15 7.59 -7.11 -26.61
C GLU A 15 8.42 -6.23 -25.65
N GLN A 16 9.72 -6.52 -25.50
CA GLN A 16 10.65 -5.63 -24.78
C GLN A 16 10.81 -4.26 -25.47
N LYS A 17 10.94 -4.23 -26.80
CA LYS A 17 11.05 -2.98 -27.56
C LYS A 17 9.78 -2.15 -27.53
N GLY A 18 8.60 -2.75 -27.31
CA GLY A 18 7.34 -2.03 -27.14
C GLY A 18 7.18 -1.41 -25.74
N ALA A 19 7.78 -2.02 -24.71
CA ALA A 19 7.75 -1.52 -23.34
C ALA A 19 8.71 -0.33 -23.11
N ASP A 20 9.80 -0.25 -23.88
CA ASP A 20 10.84 0.77 -23.75
C ASP A 20 10.54 2.10 -24.47
N ILE A 21 9.39 2.23 -25.16
CA ILE A 21 8.96 3.47 -25.84
C ILE A 21 7.88 4.21 -25.02
N GLY A 22 8.01 4.17 -23.70
CA GLY A 22 7.31 5.09 -22.80
C GLY A 22 8.20 6.30 -22.51
N PRO A 23 7.65 7.51 -22.28
CA PRO A 23 8.45 8.64 -21.81
C PRO A 23 9.22 8.22 -20.55
N ALA A 24 10.51 8.57 -20.48
CA ALA A 24 11.38 8.21 -19.37
C ALA A 24 10.69 8.59 -18.04
N ARG A 25 10.40 7.60 -17.18
CA ARG A 25 9.78 7.82 -15.87
C ARG A 25 10.80 8.49 -14.94
N HIS A 26 10.89 9.82 -15.02
CA HIS A 26 11.72 10.64 -14.13
C HIS A 26 11.03 10.80 -12.75
N ALA A 27 10.73 9.70 -12.08
CA ALA A 27 10.19 9.73 -10.73
C ALA A 27 11.33 9.84 -9.72
N LYS A 28 11.45 10.99 -9.05
CA LYS A 28 12.39 11.15 -7.93
C LYS A 28 11.86 10.40 -6.71
N TRP A 29 12.74 9.77 -5.93
CA TRP A 29 12.35 8.99 -4.75
C TRP A 29 11.50 9.76 -3.74
N TRP A 30 11.76 11.05 -3.58
CA TRP A 30 11.01 11.93 -2.67
C TRP A 30 9.52 11.96 -2.99
N TYR A 31 9.14 11.92 -4.28
CA TYR A 31 7.71 11.90 -4.66
C TYR A 31 7.03 10.62 -4.17
N SER A 32 7.70 9.47 -4.25
CA SER A 32 7.16 8.21 -3.73
C SER A 32 7.00 8.25 -2.21
N THR A 33 7.98 8.82 -1.50
CA THR A 33 7.89 9.03 -0.05
C THR A 33 6.70 9.91 0.31
N PHE A 34 6.52 11.05 -0.37
CA PHE A 34 5.39 11.95 -0.10
C PHE A 34 4.04 11.29 -0.37
N HIS A 35 3.89 10.59 -1.49
CA HIS A 35 2.65 9.85 -1.77
C HIS A 35 2.34 8.80 -0.71
N THR A 36 3.36 8.10 -0.23
CA THR A 36 3.21 7.11 0.84
C THR A 36 2.79 7.77 2.16
N VAL A 37 3.44 8.86 2.53
CA VAL A 37 3.13 9.60 3.77
C VAL A 37 1.72 10.18 3.72
N THR A 38 1.32 10.81 2.61
CA THR A 38 -0.04 11.35 2.46
C THR A 38 -1.10 10.26 2.46
N ALA A 39 -0.81 9.07 1.91
CA ALA A 39 -1.73 7.93 1.99
C ALA A 39 -1.90 7.40 3.43
N MET A 40 -0.87 7.52 4.27
CA MET A 40 -0.93 7.09 5.68
C MET A 40 -1.52 8.16 6.62
N ILE A 41 -1.24 9.44 6.37
CA ILE A 41 -1.80 10.56 7.15
C ILE A 41 -3.25 10.78 6.70
N GLY A 42 -4.18 10.16 7.42
CA GLY A 42 -5.61 10.36 7.21
C GLY A 42 -6.42 10.12 8.48
N ALA A 43 -7.63 9.56 8.33
CA ALA A 43 -8.58 9.39 9.43
C ALA A 43 -8.01 8.59 10.62
N GLY A 44 -7.03 7.70 10.39
CA GLY A 44 -6.37 6.94 11.45
C GLY A 44 -5.61 7.81 12.46
N VAL A 45 -4.98 8.91 12.03
CA VAL A 45 -4.18 9.77 12.92
C VAL A 45 -5.07 10.60 13.85
N LEU A 46 -6.32 10.87 13.48
CA LEU A 46 -7.27 11.62 14.30
C LEU A 46 -7.64 10.89 15.60
N SER A 47 -7.53 9.56 15.62
CA SER A 47 -7.78 8.74 16.81
C SER A 47 -6.59 8.69 17.78
N LEU A 48 -5.40 9.11 17.34
CA LEU A 48 -4.15 8.94 18.06
C LEU A 48 -4.09 9.79 19.36
N PRO A 49 -4.53 11.07 19.39
CA PRO A 49 -4.59 11.84 20.62
C PRO A 49 -5.56 11.24 21.65
N TYR A 50 -6.68 10.69 21.18
CA TYR A 50 -7.66 10.02 22.03
C TYR A 50 -7.06 8.76 22.66
N ALA A 51 -6.40 7.91 21.86
CA ALA A 51 -5.71 6.71 22.38
C ALA A 51 -4.61 7.07 23.40
N MET A 52 -3.84 8.13 23.13
CA MET A 52 -2.82 8.64 24.06
C MET A 52 -3.41 9.13 25.39
N ALA A 53 -4.62 9.69 25.38
CA ALA A 53 -5.31 10.12 26.60
C ALA A 53 -5.72 8.94 27.50
N TYR A 54 -6.08 7.79 26.93
CA TYR A 54 -6.42 6.58 27.70
C TYR A 54 -5.20 5.78 28.16
N LEU A 55 -4.18 5.62 27.31
CA LEU A 55 -2.98 4.87 27.68
C LEU A 55 -2.02 5.69 28.56
N GLY A 56 -2.01 7.01 28.42
CA GLY A 56 -1.03 7.89 29.04
C GLY A 56 0.28 7.98 28.24
N TRP A 57 1.12 8.95 28.59
CA TRP A 57 2.30 9.34 27.80
C TRP A 57 3.34 8.24 27.64
N GLY A 58 3.72 7.55 28.72
CA GLY A 58 4.75 6.51 28.71
C GLY A 58 4.43 5.31 27.81
N PRO A 59 3.37 4.53 28.09
CA PRO A 59 3.00 3.39 27.26
C PRO A 59 2.50 3.81 25.87
N GLY A 60 1.89 4.99 25.74
CA GLY A 60 1.50 5.55 24.45
C GLY A 60 2.71 5.78 23.52
N ILE A 61 3.74 6.49 23.98
CA ILE A 61 4.98 6.70 23.21
C ILE A 61 5.67 5.37 22.91
N LEU A 62 5.74 4.45 23.87
CA LEU A 62 6.31 3.13 23.66
C LEU A 62 5.59 2.37 22.53
N MET A 63 4.26 2.35 22.54
CA MET A 63 3.46 1.71 21.49
C MET A 63 3.63 2.37 20.12
N LEU A 64 3.77 3.70 20.07
CA LEU A 64 4.06 4.41 18.82
C LEU A 64 5.43 4.04 18.25
N LEU A 65 6.46 3.98 19.10
CA LEU A 65 7.81 3.56 18.68
C LEU A 65 7.81 2.10 18.21
N LEU A 66 7.16 1.21 18.95
CA LEU A 66 7.01 -0.19 18.55
C LEU A 66 6.28 -0.32 17.22
N SER A 67 5.16 0.39 17.05
CA SER A 67 4.41 0.41 15.78
C SER A 67 5.27 0.94 14.64
N TRP A 68 6.08 1.98 14.87
CA TRP A 68 6.98 2.52 13.85
C TRP A 68 8.06 1.49 13.46
N CYS A 69 8.70 0.84 14.43
CA CYS A 69 9.66 -0.23 14.16
C CYS A 69 9.02 -1.38 13.36
N LEU A 70 7.80 -1.81 13.72
CA LEU A 70 7.06 -2.83 12.97
C LEU A 70 6.81 -2.40 11.53
N THR A 71 6.36 -1.16 11.29
CA THR A 71 6.13 -0.62 9.94
C THR A 71 7.40 -0.63 9.10
N LEU A 72 8.55 -0.23 9.65
CA LEU A 72 9.83 -0.27 8.94
C LEU A 72 10.26 -1.70 8.62
N ASN A 73 10.10 -2.62 9.57
CA ASN A 73 10.40 -4.04 9.37
C ASN A 73 9.52 -4.64 8.26
N THR A 74 8.23 -4.34 8.23
CA THR A 74 7.32 -4.80 7.17
C THR A 74 7.66 -4.19 5.82
N MET A 75 8.01 -2.91 5.76
CA MET A 75 8.44 -2.27 4.52
C MET A 75 9.72 -2.91 3.97
N TRP A 76 10.68 -3.22 4.84
CA TRP A 76 11.88 -3.97 4.49
C TRP A 76 11.57 -5.36 3.94
N GLN A 77 10.66 -6.10 4.58
CA GLN A 77 10.20 -7.41 4.11
C GLN A 77 9.52 -7.33 2.74
N MET A 78 8.66 -6.33 2.52
CA MET A 78 7.99 -6.11 1.24
C MET A 78 8.98 -5.86 0.11
N ILE A 79 10.06 -5.12 0.37
CA ILE A 79 11.13 -4.88 -0.61
C ILE A 79 11.84 -6.18 -0.99
N GLN A 80 12.25 -6.99 0.00
CA GLN A 80 12.90 -8.27 -0.29
C GLN A 80 11.99 -9.25 -1.03
N LEU A 81 10.69 -9.21 -0.71
CA LEU A 81 9.71 -10.13 -1.26
C LEU A 81 9.30 -9.76 -2.69
N HIS A 82 9.50 -8.49 -3.09
CA HIS A 82 9.29 -8.00 -4.45
C HIS A 82 10.22 -8.65 -5.47
N GLU A 83 11.43 -9.04 -5.04
CA GLU A 83 12.44 -9.77 -5.82
C GLU A 83 12.82 -11.10 -5.16
N CYS A 84 11.83 -11.85 -4.63
CA CYS A 84 12.11 -13.12 -3.95
C CYS A 84 12.74 -14.18 -4.87
N ILE A 85 12.60 -14.03 -6.19
CA ILE A 85 13.28 -14.80 -7.21
C ILE A 85 14.02 -13.82 -8.14
N PRO A 86 15.34 -14.00 -8.37
CA PRO A 86 16.09 -13.18 -9.32
C PRO A 86 15.47 -13.24 -10.72
N GLY A 87 14.99 -12.10 -11.21
CA GLY A 87 14.42 -11.96 -12.56
C GLY A 87 12.89 -11.96 -12.65
N THR A 88 12.14 -12.18 -11.57
CA THR A 88 10.68 -12.02 -11.56
C THR A 88 10.24 -10.98 -10.54
N ARG A 89 9.54 -9.95 -11.02
CA ARG A 89 9.06 -8.83 -10.22
C ARG A 89 7.62 -9.08 -9.76
N PHE A 90 7.40 -9.20 -8.44
CA PHE A 90 6.07 -9.41 -7.88
C PHE A 90 5.43 -8.10 -7.42
N ASP A 91 4.76 -7.38 -8.34
CA ASP A 91 4.12 -6.10 -8.03
C ASP A 91 2.77 -6.22 -7.29
N ARG A 92 2.17 -7.41 -7.23
CA ARG A 92 0.82 -7.61 -6.67
C ARG A 92 0.81 -8.68 -5.58
N TYR A 93 0.15 -8.37 -4.46
CA TYR A 93 0.00 -9.30 -3.34
C TYR A 93 -0.64 -10.64 -3.73
N ILE A 94 -1.54 -10.66 -4.73
CA ILE A 94 -2.20 -11.88 -5.18
C ILE A 94 -1.24 -12.83 -5.92
N ASP A 95 -0.29 -12.27 -6.68
CA ASP A 95 0.67 -13.05 -7.46
C ASP A 95 1.77 -13.59 -6.54
N LEU A 96 2.14 -12.80 -5.54
CA LEU A 96 3.01 -13.22 -4.47
C LEU A 96 2.38 -14.32 -3.59
N GLY A 97 1.09 -14.19 -3.26
CA GLY A 97 0.33 -15.23 -2.57
C GLY A 97 0.21 -16.52 -3.38
N ARG A 98 0.00 -16.41 -4.70
CA ARG A 98 0.01 -17.55 -5.63
C ARG A 98 1.36 -18.27 -5.64
N HIS A 99 2.46 -17.51 -5.56
CA HIS A 99 3.78 -18.07 -5.52
C HIS A 99 4.07 -18.81 -4.20
N ALA A 100 3.72 -18.22 -3.06
CA ALA A 100 4.00 -18.79 -1.73
C ALA A 100 3.06 -19.95 -1.32
N PHE A 101 1.76 -19.85 -1.64
CA PHE A 101 0.74 -20.81 -1.18
C PHE A 101 0.16 -21.66 -2.32
N GLY A 102 0.62 -21.46 -3.54
CA GLY A 102 0.15 -22.18 -4.73
C GLY A 102 -1.00 -21.48 -5.48
N PRO A 103 -1.30 -21.94 -6.71
CA PRO A 103 -2.11 -21.18 -7.69
C PRO A 103 -3.58 -21.01 -7.30
N LYS A 104 -4.13 -21.90 -6.47
CA LYS A 104 -5.53 -21.84 -6.02
C LYS A 104 -5.68 -21.29 -4.60
N LEU A 105 -4.80 -21.67 -3.67
CA LEU A 105 -4.93 -21.26 -2.26
C LEU A 105 -4.41 -19.85 -1.99
N GLY A 106 -3.36 -19.42 -2.68
CA GLY A 106 -2.79 -18.07 -2.53
C GLY A 106 -3.79 -16.94 -2.71
N PRO A 107 -4.54 -16.89 -3.84
CA PRO A 107 -5.58 -15.89 -4.05
C PRO A 107 -6.68 -15.94 -2.99
N TRP A 108 -7.08 -17.14 -2.56
CA TRP A 108 -8.16 -17.32 -1.59
C TRP A 108 -7.80 -16.85 -0.18
N ILE A 109 -6.52 -16.82 0.19
CA ILE A 109 -6.08 -16.32 1.50
C ILE A 109 -5.85 -14.80 1.44
N VAL A 110 -5.16 -14.31 0.41
CA VAL A 110 -4.76 -12.90 0.30
C VAL A 110 -5.95 -11.98 -0.04
N LEU A 111 -6.86 -12.43 -0.92
CA LEU A 111 -7.94 -11.58 -1.41
C LEU A 111 -8.97 -11.21 -0.32
N PRO A 112 -9.45 -12.13 0.53
CA PRO A 112 -10.37 -11.77 1.61
C PRO A 112 -9.76 -10.78 2.59
N GLN A 113 -8.48 -10.97 2.96
CA GLN A 113 -7.77 -10.04 3.84
C GLN A 113 -7.70 -8.64 3.21
N GLN A 114 -7.32 -8.54 1.93
CA GLN A 114 -7.23 -7.26 1.22
C GLN A 114 -8.60 -6.55 1.16
N LEU A 115 -9.68 -7.30 0.91
CA LEU A 115 -11.04 -6.75 0.85
C LEU A 115 -11.53 -6.27 2.21
N ILE A 116 -11.29 -7.04 3.28
CA ILE A 116 -11.68 -6.65 4.64
C ILE A 116 -10.99 -5.34 5.04
N VAL A 117 -9.68 -5.21 4.78
CA VAL A 117 -8.92 -3.99 5.08
C VAL A 117 -9.42 -2.81 4.25
N GLN A 118 -9.68 -3.00 2.95
CA GLN A 118 -10.17 -1.92 2.08
C GLN A 118 -11.54 -1.40 2.53
N VAL A 119 -12.51 -2.30 2.75
CA VAL A 119 -13.86 -1.93 3.20
C VAL A 119 -13.80 -1.27 4.58
N GLY A 120 -12.96 -1.77 5.49
CA GLY A 120 -12.75 -1.16 6.81
C GLY A 120 -12.22 0.26 6.71
N CYS A 121 -11.19 0.49 5.88
CA CYS A 121 -10.67 1.82 5.62
C CYS A 121 -11.75 2.75 5.04
N ASP A 122 -12.46 2.31 4.01
CA ASP A 122 -13.49 3.13 3.35
C ASP A 122 -14.58 3.58 4.33
N VAL A 123 -15.03 2.68 5.23
CA VAL A 123 -15.98 3.03 6.30
C VAL A 123 -15.40 4.05 7.27
N VAL A 124 -14.16 3.85 7.75
CA VAL A 124 -13.51 4.77 8.69
C VAL A 124 -13.30 6.15 8.07
N TYR A 125 -12.99 6.23 6.77
CA TYR A 125 -12.87 7.51 6.08
C TYR A 125 -14.24 8.18 5.86
N MET A 126 -15.30 7.41 5.62
CA MET A 126 -16.62 7.99 5.35
C MET A 126 -17.27 8.63 6.60
N LEU A 127 -17.10 8.03 7.79
CA LEU A 127 -17.78 8.48 9.03
C LEU A 127 -17.45 9.93 9.46
N PRO A 128 -16.17 10.36 9.55
CA PRO A 128 -15.85 11.75 9.87
C PRO A 128 -16.33 12.74 8.81
N ASN A 129 -16.33 12.34 7.54
CA ASN A 129 -16.81 13.18 6.45
C ASN A 129 -18.31 13.49 6.60
N PHE A 130 -19.14 12.50 6.95
CA PHE A 130 -20.56 12.74 7.22
C PHE A 130 -20.78 13.68 8.42
N ASN A 131 -20.07 13.46 9.53
CA ASN A 131 -20.17 14.33 10.70
C ASN A 131 -19.72 15.77 10.40
N SER A 132 -18.67 15.92 9.58
CA SER A 132 -18.20 17.23 9.15
C SER A 132 -19.25 17.98 8.32
N VAL A 133 -19.89 17.32 7.35
CA VAL A 133 -20.92 17.95 6.50
C VAL A 133 -22.14 18.36 7.32
N ALA A 134 -22.59 17.49 8.23
CA ALA A 134 -23.70 17.81 9.13
C ALA A 134 -23.37 19.01 10.05
N GLY A 135 -22.16 19.06 10.60
CA GLY A 135 -21.70 20.18 11.42
C GLY A 135 -21.63 21.50 10.68
N VAL A 136 -21.11 21.50 9.44
CA VAL A 136 -21.07 22.70 8.58
C VAL A 136 -22.49 23.17 8.23
N SER A 137 -23.40 22.25 7.91
CA SER A 137 -24.80 22.59 7.61
C SER A 137 -25.52 23.22 8.81
N LEU A 138 -25.30 22.70 10.02
CA LEU A 138 -25.86 23.27 11.25
C LEU A 138 -25.28 24.65 11.54
N ALA A 139 -23.97 24.83 11.41
CA ALA A 139 -23.31 26.12 11.60
C ALA A 139 -23.82 27.17 10.61
N ALA A 140 -23.98 26.79 9.33
CA ALA A 140 -24.55 27.67 8.31
C ALA A 140 -26.00 28.05 8.63
N ALA A 141 -26.82 27.12 9.12
CA ALA A 141 -28.20 27.40 9.52
C ALA A 141 -28.28 28.38 10.70
N VAL A 142 -27.46 28.18 11.74
CA VAL A 142 -27.42 29.08 12.92
C VAL A 142 -26.91 30.48 12.55
N MET A 143 -25.92 30.60 11.65
CA MET A 143 -25.41 31.90 11.21
C MET A 143 -26.38 32.67 10.30
N SER A 144 -27.39 31.98 9.74
CA SER A 144 -28.42 32.60 8.89
C SER A 144 -29.67 33.08 9.65
N LEU A 145 -29.74 32.85 10.97
CA LEU A 145 -30.77 33.35 11.90
C LEU A 145 -30.29 34.60 12.64
#